data_AF-A0A7N2L4T4-F1
#
_entry.id   AF-A0A7N2L4T4-F1
#
_cell.length_a   1.000
_cell.length_b   1.000
_cell.length_c   1.000
_cell.angle_alpha   90.00
_cell.angle_beta   90.00
_cell.angle_gamma   90.00
#
_symmetry.space_group_name_H-M   'P 1'
#
loop_
_entity.id
_entity.type
_entity.pdbx_description
1 polymer ?
#
loop_
_entity_poly.entity_id
_entity_poly.type
_entity_poly.pdbx_seq_one_letter_code
_entity_poly.pdbx_strand_id
1 'polypeptide(L)'
;MDCQDEPLVQKVWELYEQISSLESLKPSKDVNIIFTKLVLTCMPPNPIDVTKLCKKVQEMRSKLIRLCGEAEGLLQSHFSTILGSCESPLGHLNIFPYYSNYLKLSLLEFNILSQHYTHVPSKIAFVGSGALLMLRSAHRARAFLYLVLDPSDLYGFEVLSVFHPANEVISSVVIARKYAMPANSLEEGLGPIMLPI
;
A
#
# COMPACT_ATOMS: atom_id res chain seq x y z
N MET A 1 -4.05 -19.55 22.19
CA MET A 1 -2.66 -19.12 21.98
C MET A 1 -2.68 -17.63 22.04
N ASP A 2 -1.91 -17.03 22.95
CA ASP A 2 -1.82 -15.59 22.99
C ASP A 2 -1.13 -15.13 21.71
N CYS A 3 -1.77 -14.25 20.96
CA CYS A 3 -1.23 -13.77 19.68
C CYS A 3 0.10 -13.03 19.86
N GLN A 4 0.45 -12.73 21.12
CA GLN A 4 1.69 -12.12 21.54
C GLN A 4 2.88 -13.09 21.60
N ASP A 5 2.70 -14.40 21.46
CA ASP A 5 3.81 -15.37 21.53
C ASP A 5 4.64 -15.45 20.24
N GLU A 6 4.17 -14.85 19.14
CA GLU A 6 4.90 -14.75 17.89
C GLU A 6 6.05 -13.72 17.99
N PRO A 7 7.33 -14.12 17.83
CA PRO A 7 8.48 -13.21 17.99
C PRO A 7 8.41 -11.99 17.07
N LEU A 8 7.83 -12.16 15.87
CA LEU A 8 7.60 -11.07 14.94
C LEU A 8 6.61 -10.04 15.50
N VAL A 9 5.50 -10.49 16.09
CA VAL A 9 4.46 -9.62 16.63
C VAL A 9 5.02 -8.83 17.81
N GLN A 10 5.79 -9.47 18.69
CA GLN A 10 6.48 -8.80 19.79
C GLN A 10 7.41 -7.72 19.26
N LYS A 11 8.22 -8.03 18.23
CA LYS A 11 9.16 -7.06 17.69
C LYS A 11 8.49 -5.85 17.05
N VAL A 12 7.41 -6.09 16.29
CA VAL A 12 6.59 -5.01 15.71
C VAL A 12 5.94 -4.18 16.82
N TRP A 13 5.48 -4.81 17.89
CA TRP A 13 4.91 -4.11 19.05
C TRP A 13 5.93 -3.18 19.72
N GLU A 14 7.14 -3.67 20.00
CA GLU A 14 8.23 -2.86 20.57
C GLU A 14 8.56 -1.63 19.71
N LEU A 15 8.58 -1.82 18.38
CA LEU A 15 8.84 -0.74 17.43
C LEU A 15 7.66 0.24 17.37
N TYR A 16 6.42 -0.25 17.43
CA TYR A 16 5.23 0.58 17.52
C TYR A 16 5.23 1.47 18.77
N GLU A 17 5.58 0.94 19.94
CA GLU A 17 5.67 1.73 21.18
C GLU A 17 6.76 2.81 21.06
N GLN A 18 7.93 2.46 20.51
CA GLN A 18 9.00 3.42 20.24
C GLN A 18 8.53 4.54 19.29
N ILE A 19 7.90 4.20 18.17
CA ILE A 19 7.40 5.18 17.19
C ILE A 19 6.33 6.08 17.83
N SER A 20 5.40 5.49 18.58
CA SER A 20 4.30 6.21 19.23
C SER A 20 4.77 7.18 20.32
N SER A 21 5.97 6.96 20.87
CA SER A 21 6.59 7.81 21.88
C SER A 21 7.44 8.95 21.31
N LEU A 22 7.63 9.01 19.99
CA LEU A 22 8.40 10.07 19.35
C LEU A 22 7.65 11.41 19.42
N GLU A 23 8.35 12.48 19.79
CA GLU A 23 7.79 13.84 19.78
C GLU A 23 7.44 14.33 18.37
N SER A 24 8.09 13.78 17.35
CA SER A 24 7.93 14.17 15.94
C SER A 24 8.26 13.00 15.01
N LEU A 25 7.44 12.85 13.96
CA LEU A 25 7.67 11.89 12.88
C LEU A 25 8.37 12.53 11.67
N LYS A 26 8.82 13.80 11.78
CA LYS A 26 9.57 14.46 10.70
C LYS A 26 10.88 13.72 10.41
N PRO A 27 11.36 13.75 9.15
CA PRO A 27 12.62 13.08 8.79
C PRO A 27 13.78 13.50 9.69
N SER A 28 14.35 12.53 10.37
CA SER A 28 15.54 12.67 11.22
C SER A 28 16.28 11.35 11.25
N LYS A 29 17.53 11.35 11.71
CA LYS A 29 18.32 10.12 11.78
C LYS A 29 17.64 9.05 12.64
N ASP A 30 17.08 9.44 13.78
CA ASP A 30 16.48 8.51 14.73
C ASP A 30 15.14 7.96 14.22
N VAL A 31 14.29 8.83 13.66
CA VAL A 31 13.04 8.45 13.01
C VAL A 31 13.34 7.45 11.88
N ASN A 32 14.30 7.78 11.01
CA ASN A 32 14.67 6.93 9.87
C ASN A 32 15.19 5.57 10.32
N ILE A 33 15.97 5.49 11.40
CA ILE A 33 16.48 4.22 11.93
C ILE A 33 15.32 3.34 12.43
N ILE A 34 14.37 3.89 13.19
CA ILE A 34 13.27 3.11 13.75
C ILE A 34 12.34 2.60 12.65
N PHE A 35 11.95 3.45 11.69
CA PHE A 35 11.14 3.02 10.55
C PHE A 35 11.88 2.02 9.65
N THR A 36 13.19 2.18 9.45
CA THR A 36 14.00 1.19 8.71
C THR A 36 13.98 -0.17 9.42
N LYS A 37 14.16 -0.20 10.74
CA LYS A 37 14.07 -1.44 11.52
C LYS A 37 12.69 -2.08 11.39
N LEU A 38 11.62 -1.29 11.43
CA LEU A 38 10.26 -1.77 11.25
C LEU A 38 10.06 -2.40 9.86
N VAL A 39 10.48 -1.71 8.80
CA VAL A 39 10.39 -2.24 7.43
C VAL A 39 11.16 -3.55 7.32
N LEU A 40 12.44 -3.58 7.75
CA LEU A 40 13.28 -4.77 7.68
C LEU A 40 12.76 -5.93 8.52
N THR A 41 12.05 -5.66 9.61
CA THR A 41 11.39 -6.68 10.43
C THR A 41 10.25 -7.36 9.67
N CYS A 42 9.54 -6.61 8.83
CA CYS A 42 8.37 -7.10 8.07
C CYS A 42 8.69 -7.62 6.66
N MET A 43 9.94 -7.52 6.20
CA MET A 43 10.33 -7.93 4.84
C MET A 43 10.55 -9.44 4.65
N PRO A 44 11.20 -10.18 5.59
CA PRO A 44 11.49 -11.60 5.41
C PRO A 44 10.23 -12.45 5.22
N PRO A 45 10.31 -13.57 4.47
CA PRO A 45 9.21 -14.51 4.36
C PRO A 45 8.79 -15.02 5.73
N ASN A 46 7.52 -14.83 6.06
CA ASN A 46 6.93 -15.31 7.31
C ASN A 46 5.55 -15.94 6.98
N PRO A 47 5.18 -17.09 7.57
CA PRO A 47 3.89 -17.74 7.34
C PRO A 47 2.70 -17.03 8.02
N ILE A 48 2.95 -16.01 8.86
CA ILE A 48 1.92 -15.30 9.62
C ILE A 48 0.84 -14.71 8.71
N ASP A 49 -0.41 -14.95 9.08
CA ASP A 49 -1.56 -14.23 8.53
C ASP A 49 -1.94 -13.11 9.50
N VAL A 50 -1.41 -11.91 9.22
CA VAL A 50 -1.61 -10.74 10.07
C VAL A 50 -3.10 -10.38 10.21
N THR A 51 -3.94 -10.72 9.23
CA THR A 51 -5.38 -10.38 9.27
C THR A 51 -6.16 -11.21 10.29
N LYS A 52 -5.64 -12.38 10.67
CA LYS A 52 -6.27 -13.31 11.63
C LYS A 52 -5.75 -13.17 13.06
N LEU A 53 -4.81 -12.24 13.29
CA LEU A 53 -4.28 -11.95 14.62
C LEU A 53 -5.37 -11.33 15.51
N CYS A 54 -5.19 -11.44 16.83
CA CYS A 54 -6.21 -11.04 17.79
C CYS A 54 -6.55 -9.55 17.72
N LYS A 55 -7.72 -9.17 18.25
CA LYS A 55 -8.24 -7.80 18.23
C LYS A 55 -7.22 -6.75 18.73
N LYS A 56 -6.50 -7.05 19.80
CA LYS A 56 -5.45 -6.19 20.37
C LYS A 56 -4.34 -5.89 19.35
N VAL A 57 -3.94 -6.89 18.56
CA VAL A 57 -2.92 -6.73 17.51
C VAL A 57 -3.48 -5.97 16.31
N GLN A 58 -4.75 -6.19 15.93
CA GLN A 58 -5.40 -5.40 14.87
C GLN A 58 -5.49 -3.92 15.25
N GLU A 59 -5.85 -3.60 16.49
CA GLU A 59 -5.93 -2.22 16.97
C GLU A 59 -4.55 -1.53 16.95
N MET A 60 -3.50 -2.22 17.41
CA MET A 60 -2.12 -1.74 17.31
C MET A 60 -1.73 -1.52 15.84
N ARG A 61 -2.01 -2.49 14.97
CA ARG A 61 -1.74 -2.41 13.53
C ARG A 61 -2.42 -1.20 12.88
N SER A 62 -3.69 -0.94 13.17
CA SER A 62 -4.40 0.23 12.62
C SER A 62 -3.75 1.55 13.03
N LYS A 63 -3.26 1.65 14.27
CA LYS A 63 -2.52 2.83 14.74
C LYS A 63 -1.15 2.92 14.06
N LEU A 64 -0.43 1.81 13.93
CA LEU A 64 0.86 1.75 13.28
C LEU A 64 0.78 2.17 11.80
N ILE A 65 -0.23 1.71 11.05
CA ILE A 65 -0.45 2.10 9.65
C ILE A 65 -0.67 3.61 9.54
N ARG A 66 -1.42 4.22 10.47
CA ARG A 66 -1.62 5.68 10.50
C ARG A 66 -0.32 6.42 10.74
N LEU A 67 0.50 5.96 11.69
CA LEU A 67 1.82 6.54 11.98
C LEU A 67 2.77 6.41 10.78
N CYS A 68 2.73 5.27 10.08
CA CYS A 68 3.50 5.09 8.83
C CYS A 68 3.05 6.07 7.75
N GLY A 69 1.74 6.24 7.54
CA GLY A 69 1.20 7.17 6.55
C GLY A 69 1.54 8.64 6.88
N GLU A 70 1.50 9.03 8.15
CA GLU A 70 1.89 10.38 8.58
C GLU A 70 3.39 10.62 8.35
N ALA A 71 4.24 9.70 8.81
CA ALA A 71 5.69 9.78 8.61
C ALA A 71 6.05 9.82 7.11
N GLU A 72 5.37 9.02 6.28
CA GLU A 72 5.55 9.04 4.84
C GLU A 72 5.13 10.38 4.22
N GLY A 73 4.01 10.96 4.65
CA GLY A 73 3.58 12.29 4.19
C GLY A 73 4.58 13.40 4.55
N LEU A 74 5.12 13.36 5.78
CA LEU A 74 6.17 14.30 6.21
C LEU A 74 7.47 14.11 5.43
N LEU A 75 7.86 12.87 5.15
CA LEU A 75 9.01 12.53 4.31
C LEU A 75 8.84 13.05 2.89
N GLN A 76 7.68 12.81 2.27
CA GLN A 76 7.37 13.29 0.93
C GLN A 76 7.39 14.83 0.87
N SER A 77 6.79 15.51 1.85
CA SER A 77 6.80 16.98 1.94
C SER A 77 8.23 17.55 2.06
N HIS A 78 9.05 16.95 2.92
CA HIS A 78 10.45 17.34 3.10
C HIS A 78 11.25 17.23 1.79
N PHE A 79 11.19 16.08 1.12
CA PHE A 79 11.91 15.87 -0.12
C PHE A 79 11.32 16.63 -1.31
N SER A 80 10.00 16.88 -1.32
CA SER A 80 9.37 17.75 -2.32
C SER A 80 9.91 19.17 -2.23
N THR A 81 10.13 19.68 -1.01
CA THR A 81 10.72 21.02 -0.79
C THR A 81 12.15 21.08 -1.30
N ILE A 82 12.95 20.04 -1.03
CA ILE A 82 14.32 19.92 -1.53
C ILE A 82 14.34 19.86 -3.06
N LEU A 83 13.57 18.96 -3.66
CA LEU A 83 13.49 18.77 -5.11
C LEU A 83 13.02 20.05 -5.81
N GLY A 84 12.02 20.74 -5.26
CA GLY A 84 11.52 22.01 -5.80
C GLY A 84 12.54 23.15 -5.77
N SER A 85 13.61 23.01 -4.98
CA SER A 85 14.72 23.97 -4.92
C SER A 85 15.86 23.64 -5.90
N CYS A 86 15.83 22.49 -6.56
CA CYS A 86 16.84 22.11 -7.54
C CYS A 86 16.58 22.79 -8.90
N GLU A 87 17.63 23.18 -9.62
CA GLU A 87 17.50 23.72 -11.00
C GLU A 87 16.89 22.69 -11.97
N SER A 88 17.18 21.39 -11.75
CA SER A 88 16.61 20.27 -12.51
C SER A 88 16.03 19.21 -11.55
N PRO A 89 14.79 19.38 -11.07
CA PRO A 89 14.19 18.46 -10.10
C PRO A 89 14.12 17.01 -10.62
N LEU A 90 13.86 16.81 -11.91
CA LEU A 90 13.79 15.49 -12.54
C LEU A 90 15.14 14.77 -12.55
N GLY A 91 16.25 15.49 -12.66
CA GLY A 91 17.60 14.92 -12.58
C GLY A 91 18.00 14.46 -11.17
N HIS A 92 17.25 14.85 -10.14
CA HIS A 92 17.59 14.62 -8.74
C HIS A 92 16.57 13.72 -8.02
N LEU A 93 15.65 13.07 -8.72
CA LEU A 93 14.64 12.20 -8.09
C LEU A 93 15.25 11.08 -7.24
N ASN A 94 16.49 10.67 -7.55
CA ASN A 94 17.25 9.66 -6.80
C ASN A 94 17.60 10.06 -5.36
N ILE A 95 17.47 11.34 -4.98
CA ILE A 95 17.66 11.77 -3.59
C ILE A 95 16.53 11.27 -2.68
N PHE A 96 15.35 10.98 -3.25
CA PHE A 96 14.23 10.46 -2.47
C PHE A 96 14.53 9.02 -2.03
N PRO A 97 14.47 8.68 -0.73
CA PRO A 97 14.91 7.38 -0.22
C PRO A 97 14.22 6.17 -0.88
N TYR A 98 12.98 6.33 -1.34
CA TYR A 98 12.23 5.24 -1.98
C TYR A 98 12.19 5.31 -3.51
N TYR A 99 13.03 6.14 -4.15
CA TYR A 99 13.07 6.27 -5.61
C TYR A 99 13.25 4.91 -6.31
N SER A 100 14.23 4.12 -5.88
CA SER A 100 14.47 2.78 -6.44
C SER A 100 13.29 1.83 -6.20
N ASN A 101 12.65 1.93 -5.03
CA ASN A 101 11.47 1.12 -4.70
C ASN A 101 10.30 1.46 -5.63
N TYR A 102 10.10 2.74 -5.96
CA TYR A 102 9.09 3.15 -6.93
C TYR A 102 9.39 2.66 -8.33
N LEU A 103 10.64 2.73 -8.80
CA LEU A 103 10.98 2.17 -10.11
C LEU A 103 10.65 0.68 -10.21
N LYS A 104 10.98 -0.08 -9.16
CA LYS A 104 10.70 -1.53 -9.11
C LYS A 104 9.21 -1.83 -9.01
N LEU A 105 8.47 -1.08 -8.19
CA LEU A 105 7.03 -1.24 -8.07
C LEU A 105 6.32 -0.84 -9.37
N SER A 106 6.69 0.27 -10.00
CA SER A 106 6.12 0.70 -11.29
C SER A 106 6.44 -0.27 -12.42
N LEU A 107 7.64 -0.87 -12.44
CA LEU A 107 7.97 -1.93 -13.39
C LEU A 107 7.11 -3.17 -13.16
N LEU A 108 6.92 -3.56 -11.90
CA LEU A 108 6.04 -4.67 -11.54
C LEU A 108 4.59 -4.41 -11.99
N GLU A 109 4.05 -3.23 -11.68
CA GLU A 109 2.71 -2.79 -12.09
C GLU A 109 2.57 -2.81 -13.62
N PHE A 110 3.55 -2.27 -14.34
CA PHE A 110 3.57 -2.28 -15.80
C PHE A 110 3.60 -3.69 -16.39
N ASN A 111 4.44 -4.58 -15.84
CA ASN A 111 4.55 -5.96 -16.30
C ASN A 111 3.24 -6.73 -16.10
N ILE A 112 2.60 -6.57 -14.93
CA ILE A 112 1.30 -7.19 -14.65
C ILE A 112 0.23 -6.61 -15.58
N LEU A 113 0.20 -5.28 -15.75
CA LEU A 113 -0.75 -4.62 -16.66
C LEU A 113 -0.62 -5.12 -18.10
N SER A 114 0.61 -5.28 -18.59
CA SER A 114 0.90 -5.73 -19.96
C SER A 114 0.46 -7.18 -20.22
N GLN A 115 0.23 -7.99 -19.19
CA GLN A 115 -0.36 -9.33 -19.34
C GLN A 115 -1.86 -9.27 -19.66
N HIS A 116 -2.54 -8.20 -19.24
CA HIS A 116 -3.99 -8.04 -19.39
C HIS A 116 -4.37 -6.99 -20.44
N TYR A 117 -3.39 -6.27 -20.98
CA TYR A 117 -3.59 -5.22 -21.97
C TYR A 117 -2.49 -5.29 -23.05
N THR A 118 -2.89 -5.56 -24.30
CA THR A 118 -1.97 -5.91 -25.39
C THR A 118 -1.28 -4.72 -26.06
N HIS A 119 -1.70 -3.50 -25.77
CA HIS A 119 -1.13 -2.27 -26.33
C HIS A 119 -0.35 -1.53 -25.25
N VAL A 120 0.79 -0.92 -25.57
CA VAL A 120 1.48 -0.07 -24.60
C VAL A 120 0.57 1.12 -24.26
N PRO A 121 0.17 1.30 -22.98
CA PRO A 121 -0.69 2.41 -22.61
C PRO A 121 0.06 3.73 -22.82
N SER A 122 -0.47 4.58 -23.71
CA SER A 122 0.09 5.91 -23.99
C SER A 122 -0.47 6.99 -23.07
N LYS A 123 -1.51 6.68 -22.30
CA LYS A 123 -2.16 7.54 -21.32
C LYS A 123 -2.48 6.72 -20.09
N ILE A 124 -2.09 7.21 -18.92
CA ILE A 124 -2.42 6.62 -17.62
C ILE A 124 -3.22 7.67 -16.87
N ALA A 125 -4.39 7.27 -16.37
CA ALA A 125 -5.23 8.11 -15.54
C ALA A 125 -5.55 7.35 -14.26
N PHE A 126 -5.32 7.97 -13.10
CA PHE A 126 -5.75 7.44 -11.81
C PHE A 126 -7.21 7.87 -11.59
N VAL A 127 -8.16 7.09 -12.12
CA VAL A 127 -9.59 7.48 -12.15
C VAL A 127 -10.50 6.24 -12.02
N GLY A 128 -11.61 6.37 -11.28
CA GLY A 128 -12.59 5.32 -11.04
C GLY A 128 -13.63 5.12 -12.15
N SER A 129 -14.06 3.85 -12.28
CA SER A 129 -15.19 3.28 -13.05
C SER A 129 -15.10 3.28 -14.59
N GLY A 130 -14.85 2.08 -15.14
CA GLY A 130 -14.94 1.73 -16.58
C GLY A 130 -13.67 1.05 -17.12
N ALA A 131 -12.54 1.31 -16.47
CA ALA A 131 -11.22 0.78 -16.80
C ALA A 131 -10.86 -0.44 -15.93
N LEU A 132 -9.82 -1.16 -16.36
CA LEU A 132 -9.10 -2.11 -15.51
C LEU A 132 -8.66 -1.41 -14.22
N LEU A 133 -9.03 -1.97 -13.07
CA LEU A 133 -8.70 -1.45 -11.75
C LEU A 133 -7.39 -2.07 -11.28
N MET A 134 -6.41 -1.23 -10.93
CA MET A 134 -5.16 -1.64 -10.30
C MET A 134 -5.12 -1.07 -8.88
N LEU A 135 -4.93 -1.94 -7.89
CA LEU A 135 -4.87 -1.57 -6.48
C LEU A 135 -3.56 -2.05 -5.86
N ARG A 136 -3.07 -1.30 -4.88
CA ARG A 136 -1.97 -1.72 -4.00
C ARG A 136 -2.55 -2.31 -2.73
N SER A 137 -1.94 -3.40 -2.27
CA SER A 137 -2.33 -4.12 -1.06
C SER A 137 -1.08 -4.57 -0.28
N ALA A 138 -1.25 -5.44 0.70
CA ALA A 138 -0.17 -6.04 1.46
C ALA A 138 -0.46 -7.51 1.75
N HIS A 139 0.59 -8.27 2.06
CA HIS A 139 0.47 -9.69 2.33
C HIS A 139 1.50 -10.14 3.38
N ARG A 140 1.11 -11.11 4.23
CA ARG A 140 1.92 -11.63 5.34
C ARG A 140 2.38 -10.49 6.27
N ALA A 141 3.61 -10.56 6.80
CA ALA A 141 4.17 -9.57 7.72
C ALA A 141 4.11 -8.11 7.20
N ARG A 142 4.10 -7.89 5.87
CA ARG A 142 3.97 -6.55 5.29
C ARG A 142 2.63 -5.88 5.58
N ALA A 143 1.61 -6.67 5.93
CA ALA A 143 0.32 -6.16 6.38
C ALA A 143 0.39 -5.33 7.67
N PHE A 144 1.49 -5.39 8.45
CA PHE A 144 1.72 -4.46 9.56
C PHE A 144 2.00 -3.03 9.08
N LEU A 145 2.50 -2.85 7.85
CA LEU A 145 2.95 -1.57 7.30
C LEU A 145 1.89 -0.91 6.41
N TYR A 146 1.05 -1.72 5.77
CA TYR A 146 0.16 -1.25 4.71
C TYR A 146 -1.17 -2.02 4.74
N LEU A 147 -2.20 -1.40 4.18
CA LEU A 147 -3.55 -1.96 4.15
C LEU A 147 -3.57 -3.29 3.36
N VAL A 148 -4.38 -4.22 3.86
CA VAL A 148 -4.69 -5.47 3.15
C VAL A 148 -6.07 -5.29 2.54
N LEU A 149 -6.19 -5.68 1.28
CA LEU A 149 -7.44 -5.70 0.54
C LEU A 149 -7.86 -7.16 0.47
N ASP A 150 -9.04 -7.48 0.99
CA ASP A 150 -9.66 -8.77 0.72
C ASP A 150 -10.25 -8.72 -0.70
N PRO A 151 -9.87 -9.63 -1.62
CA PRO A 151 -10.50 -9.73 -2.93
C PRO A 151 -12.04 -9.77 -2.87
N SER A 152 -12.61 -10.29 -1.78
CA SER A 152 -14.05 -10.38 -1.53
C SER A 152 -14.71 -9.00 -1.35
N ASP A 153 -13.94 -7.97 -0.98
CA ASP A 153 -14.43 -6.60 -0.83
C ASP A 153 -14.55 -5.85 -2.17
N LEU A 154 -14.06 -6.44 -3.27
CA LEU A 154 -14.10 -5.85 -4.62
C LEU A 154 -15.42 -6.14 -5.34
N TYR A 155 -16.54 -5.80 -4.69
CA TYR A 155 -17.87 -5.96 -5.24
C TYR A 155 -18.02 -5.26 -6.60
N GLY A 156 -18.58 -5.97 -7.58
CA GLY A 156 -18.72 -5.44 -8.95
C GLY A 156 -17.47 -5.61 -9.82
N PHE A 157 -16.43 -6.28 -9.33
CA PHE A 157 -15.22 -6.60 -10.09
C PHE A 157 -14.89 -8.10 -10.08
N GLU A 158 -14.33 -8.56 -11.18
CA GLU A 158 -13.61 -9.83 -11.33
C GLU A 158 -12.13 -9.61 -11.00
N VAL A 159 -11.59 -10.28 -9.99
CA VAL A 159 -10.15 -10.21 -9.70
C VAL A 159 -9.39 -11.09 -10.68
N LEU A 160 -8.55 -10.47 -11.51
CA LEU A 160 -7.80 -11.16 -12.57
C LEU A 160 -6.47 -11.71 -12.08
N SER A 161 -5.76 -10.95 -11.24
CA SER A 161 -4.45 -11.36 -10.73
C SER A 161 -4.09 -10.65 -9.43
N VAL A 162 -3.42 -11.36 -8.54
CA VAL A 162 -2.80 -10.82 -7.32
C VAL A 162 -1.32 -11.19 -7.33
N PHE A 163 -0.45 -10.20 -7.15
CA PHE A 163 0.99 -10.42 -7.07
C PHE A 163 1.54 -9.95 -5.73
N HIS A 164 2.31 -10.84 -5.08
CA HIS A 164 2.98 -10.56 -3.82
C HIS A 164 4.51 -10.50 -4.05
N PRO A 165 5.17 -9.36 -3.83
CA PRO A 165 6.61 -9.25 -4.04
C PRO A 165 7.38 -10.10 -3.02
N ALA A 166 8.49 -10.70 -3.44
CA ALA A 166 9.42 -11.38 -2.54
C ALA A 166 10.66 -10.53 -2.18
N ASN A 167 10.75 -9.33 -2.74
CA ASN A 167 11.87 -8.38 -2.58
C ASN A 167 11.49 -7.23 -1.62
N GLU A 168 12.25 -6.14 -1.61
CA GLU A 168 12.04 -4.96 -0.77
C GLU A 168 10.78 -4.12 -1.08
N VAL A 169 10.01 -4.46 -2.12
CA VAL A 169 8.75 -3.77 -2.42
C VAL A 169 7.69 -4.15 -1.40
N ILE A 170 7.12 -3.20 -0.68
CA ILE A 170 6.12 -3.48 0.37
C ILE A 170 4.79 -3.94 -0.24
N SER A 171 4.31 -3.20 -1.25
CA SER A 171 2.96 -3.34 -1.77
C SER A 171 2.80 -4.56 -2.67
N SER A 172 1.76 -5.36 -2.39
CA SER A 172 1.18 -6.28 -3.36
C SER A 172 0.39 -5.51 -4.42
N VAL A 173 0.23 -6.09 -5.61
CA VAL A 173 -0.56 -5.50 -6.71
C VAL A 173 -1.74 -6.40 -7.00
N VAL A 174 -2.94 -5.82 -7.05
CA VAL A 174 -4.19 -6.49 -7.42
C VAL A 174 -4.71 -5.87 -8.71
N ILE A 175 -5.04 -6.70 -9.69
CA ILE A 175 -5.75 -6.29 -10.90
C ILE A 175 -7.16 -6.85 -10.87
N ALA A 176 -8.13 -5.99 -11.11
CA ALA A 176 -9.53 -6.37 -11.20
C ALA A 176 -10.21 -5.69 -12.40
N ARG A 177 -11.22 -6.35 -12.96
CA ARG A 177 -12.01 -5.86 -14.09
C ARG A 177 -13.45 -5.65 -13.63
N LYS A 178 -14.03 -4.48 -13.91
CA LYS A 178 -15.45 -4.23 -13.63
C LYS A 178 -16.30 -5.22 -14.44
N TYR A 179 -17.28 -5.87 -13.82
CA TYR A 179 -18.23 -6.70 -14.56
C TYR A 179 -18.94 -5.85 -15.61
N ALA A 180 -19.12 -6.40 -16.81
CA ALA A 180 -19.94 -5.76 -17.82
C ALA A 180 -21.38 -5.69 -17.30
N MET A 181 -21.93 -4.48 -17.18
CA MET A 181 -23.37 -4.34 -16.97
C MET A 181 -24.07 -4.79 -18.26
N PRO A 182 -25.11 -5.64 -18.19
CA PRO A 182 -25.90 -5.95 -19.37
C PRO A 182 -26.49 -4.65 -19.94
N ALA A 183 -26.42 -4.49 -21.27
CA ALA A 183 -26.81 -3.27 -21.97
C ALA A 183 -28.30 -2.88 -21.80
N ASN A 184 -29.12 -3.71 -21.18
CA ASN A 184 -30.57 -3.53 -21.07
C ASN A 184 -31.04 -2.82 -19.79
N SER A 185 -30.14 -2.42 -18.88
CA SER A 185 -30.54 -1.78 -17.60
C SER A 185 -30.45 -0.25 -17.58
N LEU A 186 -30.34 0.40 -18.74
CA LEU A 186 -30.29 1.87 -18.87
C LEU A 186 -31.63 2.51 -19.26
N GLU A 187 -32.69 1.74 -19.52
CA GLU A 187 -33.98 2.28 -19.95
C GLU A 187 -35.13 2.19 -18.92
N GLU A 188 -34.98 1.48 -17.80
CA GLU A 188 -36.04 1.47 -16.78
C GLU A 188 -35.52 2.08 -15.48
N GLY A 189 -36.06 3.27 -15.18
CA GLY A 189 -35.52 4.22 -14.23
C GLY A 189 -35.46 3.74 -12.78
N LEU A 190 -34.40 4.16 -12.11
CA LEU A 190 -34.37 4.48 -10.69
C LEU A 190 -33.35 5.59 -10.50
N GLY A 191 -33.78 6.68 -9.85
CA GLY A 191 -32.96 7.85 -9.54
C GLY A 191 -31.77 7.52 -8.61
N PRO A 192 -31.01 8.53 -8.16
CA PRO A 192 -29.78 8.31 -7.42
C PRO A 192 -30.04 7.48 -6.17
N ILE A 193 -29.42 6.29 -6.12
CA ILE A 193 -29.39 5.43 -4.94
C ILE A 193 -28.52 6.15 -3.90
N MET A 194 -29.16 6.82 -2.94
CA MET A 194 -28.52 7.21 -1.69
C MET A 194 -28.13 5.94 -0.95
N LEU A 195 -26.83 5.69 -0.81
CA LEU A 195 -26.31 4.71 0.14
C LEU A 195 -26.58 5.24 1.56
N PRO A 196 -27.10 4.42 2.49
CA PRO A 196 -27.31 4.86 3.86
C PRO A 196 -25.96 5.12 4.54
N ILE A 197 -25.92 6.24 5.27
CA ILE A 197 -24.83 6.65 6.16
C ILE A 197 -24.78 5.73 7.37
#